data_AF-A0A3D0SVI1-F1
#
_entry.id   AF-A0A3D0SVI1-F1
#
_cell.length_a   1.000
_cell.length_b   1.000
_cell.length_c   1.000
_cell.angle_alpha   90.00
_cell.angle_beta   90.00
_cell.angle_gamma   90.00
#
_symmetry.space_group_name_H-M   'P 1'
#
loop_
_entity.id
_entity.type
_entity.pdbx_description
1 polymer ?
#
loop_
_entity_poly.entity_id
_entity_poly.type
_entity_poly.pdbx_seq_one_letter_code
_entity_poly.pdbx_strand_id
1 'polypeptide(L)'
;MDILTLAGLLVGFGGIIGGMLLEGGHIGSLINAPAFLIVFGGTIGAVLIQLPMDVFKRALGRAMWAFMPPTVDFQAAIEKIVEWS
;
A
#
# COMPACT_ATOMS: atom_id res chain seq x y z
N MET A 1 -12.78 1.87 3.07
CA MET A 1 -11.88 0.76 2.70
C MET A 1 -12.62 -0.15 1.76
N ASP A 2 -12.02 -0.49 0.63
CA ASP A 2 -12.54 -1.52 -0.28
C ASP A 2 -12.42 -2.90 0.38
N ILE A 3 -13.39 -3.78 0.13
CA ILE A 3 -13.37 -5.17 0.60
C ILE A 3 -12.14 -5.91 0.08
N LEU A 4 -11.66 -5.54 -1.11
CA LEU A 4 -10.44 -6.09 -1.71
C LEU A 4 -9.20 -5.69 -0.92
N THR A 5 -9.12 -4.46 -0.41
CA THR A 5 -8.01 -4.03 0.45
C THR A 5 -7.94 -4.89 1.71
N LEU A 6 -9.08 -5.15 2.34
CA LEU A 6 -9.15 -5.98 3.55
C LEU A 6 -8.81 -7.45 3.25
N ALA A 7 -9.37 -8.01 2.19
CA ALA A 7 -9.11 -9.38 1.77
C ALA A 7 -7.63 -9.58 1.41
N GLY A 8 -7.04 -8.64 0.66
CA GLY A 8 -5.62 -8.66 0.31
C GLY A 8 -4.72 -8.61 1.55
N LEU A 9 -5.08 -7.79 2.55
CA LEU A 9 -4.35 -7.73 3.82
C LEU A 9 -4.38 -9.09 4.53
N LEU A 10 -5.55 -9.72 4.63
CA LEU A 10 -5.71 -11.04 5.26
C LEU A 10 -4.95 -12.14 4.54
N VAL A 11 -5.00 -12.17 3.20
CA VAL A 11 -4.27 -13.15 2.40
C VAL A 11 -2.75 -12.94 2.53
N GLY A 12 -2.28 -11.69 2.51
CA GLY A 12 -0.86 -11.37 2.67
C GLY A 12 -0.30 -11.79 4.03
N PHE A 13 -0.92 -11.32 5.12
CA PHE A 13 -0.51 -11.72 6.47
C PHE A 13 -0.71 -13.22 6.71
N GLY A 14 -1.83 -13.77 6.27
CA GLY A 14 -2.15 -15.20 6.40
C GLY A 14 -1.15 -16.09 5.66
N GLY A 15 -0.70 -15.68 4.46
CA GLY A 15 0.32 -16.40 3.70
C GLY A 15 1.69 -16.38 4.39
N ILE A 16 2.11 -15.23 4.91
CA ILE A 16 3.40 -15.10 5.63
C ILE A 16 3.37 -15.94 6.91
N ILE A 17 2.34 -15.77 7.74
CA ILE A 17 2.22 -16.49 9.02
C ILE A 17 2.02 -17.98 8.76
N GLY A 18 1.12 -18.34 7.84
CA GLY A 18 0.83 -19.72 7.47
C GLY A 18 2.04 -20.45 6.92
N GLY A 19 2.78 -19.84 5.99
CA GLY A 19 4.02 -20.40 5.45
C GLY A 19 5.06 -20.68 6.55
N MET A 20 5.26 -19.73 7.47
CA MET A 20 6.21 -19.92 8.56
C MET A 20 5.77 -21.00 9.57
N LEU A 21 4.47 -21.08 9.87
CA LEU A 21 3.94 -22.14 10.73
C LEU A 21 4.15 -23.53 10.11
N LEU A 22 4.01 -23.66 8.79
CA LEU A 22 4.29 -24.90 8.06
C LEU A 22 5.77 -25.29 8.11
N GLU A 23 6.68 -24.31 8.14
CA GLU A 23 8.12 -24.52 8.33
C GLU A 23 8.51 -24.82 9.80
N GLY A 24 7.56 -24.79 10.74
CA GLY A 24 7.84 -24.96 12.17
C GLY A 24 8.60 -23.78 12.81
N GLY A 25 8.63 -22.63 12.12
CA GLY A 25 9.31 -21.42 12.56
C GLY A 25 8.62 -20.73 13.75
N HIS A 26 9.28 -19.73 14.33
CA HIS A 26 8.77 -18.97 15.47
C HIS A 26 8.55 -17.52 15.05
N ILE A 27 7.49 -16.85 15.53
CA ILE A 27 7.17 -15.47 15.11
C ILE A 27 8.34 -14.50 15.33
N GLY A 28 9.17 -14.74 16.34
CA GLY A 28 10.38 -13.97 16.60
C GLY A 28 11.40 -13.98 15.46
N SER A 29 11.45 -15.02 14.61
CA SER A 29 12.38 -15.06 13.47
C SER A 29 11.99 -14.12 12.33
N LEU A 30 10.73 -13.65 12.29
CA LEU A 30 10.28 -12.67 11.29
C LEU A 30 10.82 -11.26 11.59
N ILE A 31 11.09 -10.97 12.87
CA ILE A 31 11.56 -9.65 13.30
C ILE A 31 13.09 -9.63 13.27
N ASN A 32 13.65 -9.39 12.08
CA ASN A 32 15.08 -9.30 11.85
C ASN A 32 15.45 -7.88 11.38
N ALA A 33 16.20 -7.15 12.22
CA ALA A 33 16.57 -5.75 11.94
C ALA A 33 17.42 -5.58 10.65
N PRO A 34 18.45 -6.41 10.39
CA PRO A 34 19.15 -6.41 9.10
C PRO A 34 18.23 -6.62 7.89
N ALA A 35 17.36 -7.63 7.94
CA ALA A 35 16.44 -7.91 6.83
C ALA A 35 15.47 -6.75 6.60
N PHE A 36 14.95 -6.15 7.68
CA PHE A 36 14.12 -4.95 7.61
C PHE A 36 14.85 -3.79 6.91
N LEU A 37 16.10 -3.52 7.30
CA LEU A 37 16.87 -2.43 6.71
C LEU A 37 17.13 -2.64 5.21
N ILE A 38 17.45 -3.88 4.80
CA ILE A 38 17.70 -4.22 3.39
C ILE A 38 16.43 -4.05 2.57
N VAL A 39 15.31 -4.63 3.00
CA VAL A 39 14.05 -4.59 2.25
C VAL A 39 13.47 -3.17 2.21
N PHE A 40 13.40 -2.51 3.37
CA PHE A 40 12.84 -1.16 3.47
C PHE A 40 13.74 -0.12 2.78
N GLY A 41 15.05 -0.15 3.06
CA GLY A 41 16.02 0.74 2.43
C GLY A 41 16.14 0.52 0.93
N GLY A 42 16.15 -0.75 0.49
CA GLY A 42 16.19 -1.10 -0.93
C GLY A 42 14.94 -0.65 -1.68
N THR A 43 13.76 -0.81 -1.09
CA THR A 43 12.49 -0.36 -1.70
C THR A 43 12.45 1.16 -1.81
N ILE A 44 12.81 1.89 -0.74
CA ILE A 44 12.87 3.36 -0.79
C ILE A 44 13.91 3.81 -1.82
N GLY A 45 15.11 3.23 -1.82
CA GLY A 45 16.16 3.56 -2.79
C GLY A 45 15.70 3.33 -4.23
N ALA A 46 15.08 2.18 -4.52
CA ALA A 46 14.53 1.89 -5.83
C ALA A 46 13.44 2.89 -6.25
N VAL A 47 12.55 3.28 -5.33
CA VAL A 47 11.49 4.26 -5.60
C VAL A 47 12.07 5.65 -5.86
N LEU A 48 13.09 6.07 -5.11
CA LEU A 48 13.77 7.36 -5.29
C LEU A 48 14.50 7.46 -6.65
N ILE A 49 15.01 6.34 -7.17
CA ILE A 49 15.62 6.28 -8.51
C ILE A 49 14.55 6.35 -9.60
N GLN A 50 13.38 5.74 -9.38
CA GLN A 50 12.32 5.64 -10.38
C GLN A 50 11.47 6.91 -10.51
N LEU A 51 11.29 7.68 -9.43
CA LEU A 51 10.32 8.78 -9.37
C LEU A 51 10.98 10.17 -9.26
N PRO A 52 10.49 11.17 -10.00
CA PRO A 52 10.79 12.57 -9.71
C PRO A 52 10.38 12.97 -8.28
N MET A 53 11.14 13.89 -7.68
CA MET A 53 10.98 14.29 -6.26
C MET A 53 9.58 14.83 -5.93
N ASP A 54 8.95 15.55 -6.86
CA ASP A 54 7.61 16.10 -6.69
C ASP A 54 6.51 15.02 -6.71
N VAL A 55 6.72 13.95 -7.47
CA VAL A 55 5.83 12.77 -7.49
C VAL A 55 6.00 11.99 -6.19
N PHE A 56 7.23 11.76 -5.74
CA PHE A 56 7.52 11.06 -4.49
C PHE A 56 6.86 11.73 -3.28
N LYS A 57 7.02 13.06 -3.14
CA LYS A 57 6.39 13.82 -2.04
C LYS A 57 4.87 13.75 -2.08
N ARG A 58 4.27 13.84 -3.27
CA ARG A 58 2.82 13.71 -3.45
C ARG A 58 2.33 12.30 -3.11
N ALA A 59 3.07 11.26 -3.49
CA ALA A 59 2.74 9.88 -3.17
C ALA A 59 2.77 9.63 -1.66
N LEU A 60 3.78 10.15 -0.95
CA LEU A 60 3.85 10.08 0.51
C LEU A 60 2.64 10.76 1.17
N GLY A 61 2.27 11.97 0.73
CA GLY A 61 1.10 12.68 1.25
C GLY A 61 -0.24 11.98 1.00
N ARG A 62 -0.28 11.05 0.04
CA ARG A 62 -1.48 10.28 -0.33
C ARG A 62 -1.38 8.80 0.06
N ALA A 63 -0.34 8.37 0.78
CA ALA A 63 -0.16 6.97 1.16
C ALA A 63 -1.38 6.42 1.92
N MET A 64 -2.03 7.26 2.74
CA MET A 64 -3.24 6.91 3.49
C MET A 64 -4.44 6.59 2.59
N TRP A 65 -4.46 7.03 1.33
CA TRP A 65 -5.55 6.74 0.39
C TRP A 65 -5.64 5.25 0.03
N ALA A 66 -4.56 4.48 0.23
CA ALA A 66 -4.60 3.03 0.07
C ALA A 66 -5.62 2.37 1.01
N PHE A 67 -5.88 2.98 2.17
CA PHE A 67 -6.89 2.53 3.14
C PHE A 67 -8.15 3.39 3.06
N MET A 68 -8.00 4.70 2.94
CA MET A 68 -9.12 5.63 2.93
C MET A 68 -9.12 6.45 1.64
N PRO A 69 -9.55 5.86 0.52
CA PRO A 69 -9.62 6.58 -0.74
C PRO A 69 -10.63 7.73 -0.62
N PRO A 70 -10.37 8.88 -1.26
CA PRO A 70 -11.32 9.98 -1.27
C PRO A 70 -12.61 9.55 -1.96
N THR A 71 -13.75 9.95 -1.41
CA THR A 71 -15.06 9.76 -2.03
C THR A 71 -15.21 10.74 -3.19
N VAL A 72 -15.34 10.24 -4.40
CA VAL A 72 -15.61 11.05 -5.59
C VAL A 72 -17.09 10.90 -5.93
N ASP A 73 -17.82 12.00 -5.95
CA ASP A 73 -19.21 12.02 -6.40
C ASP A 73 -19.25 12.14 -7.92
N PHE A 74 -19.37 11.00 -8.58
CA PHE A 74 -19.44 10.92 -10.03
C PHE A 74 -20.75 11.52 -10.57
N GLN A 75 -21.84 11.48 -9.82
CA GLN A 75 -23.13 12.01 -10.24
C GLN A 75 -23.07 13.53 -10.33
N ALA A 76 -22.58 14.18 -9.28
CA ALA A 76 -22.38 15.63 -9.27
C ALA A 76 -21.36 16.09 -10.35
N ALA A 77 -20.34 15.27 -10.61
CA ALA A 77 -19.39 15.55 -11.67
C ALA A 77 -20.04 15.49 -13.06
N ILE A 78 -20.92 14.52 -13.32
CA ILE A 78 -21.66 14.39 -14.59
C ILE A 78 -22.61 15.57 -14.78
N GLU A 79 -23.41 15.91 -13.76
CA GLU A 79 -24.39 17.00 -13.83
C GLU A 79 -23.73 18.34 -14.20
N LYS A 80 -22.58 18.61 -13.57
CA LYS A 80 -21.79 19.82 -13.84
C LYS A 80 -21.21 19.89 -15.26
N ILE A 81 -20.85 18.75 -15.85
CA ILE A 81 -20.37 18.68 -17.24
C ILE A 81 -21.53 18.92 -18.22
N VAL A 82 -22.70 18.37 -17.94
CA VAL A 82 -23.91 18.54 -18.76
C VAL A 82 -24.40 20.00 -18.72
N GLU A 83 -24.37 20.66 -17.56
CA GLU A 83 -24.69 22.10 -17.44
C GLU A 83 -23.78 23.02 -18.27
N TRP A 84 -22.54 22.59 -18.56
CA TRP A 84 -21.58 23.38 -19.34
C TRP A 84 -21.67 23.16 -20.86
N SER A 85 -22.52 22.23 -21.31
CA SER A 85 -22.74 21.93 -22.74
C SER A 85 -23.94 22.71 -23.29
#